data_AF-A0A8T3D3U6-F1
#
_entry.id   AF-A0A8T3D3U6-F1
#
_cell.length_a   1.000
_cell.length_b   1.000
_cell.length_c   1.000
_cell.angle_alpha   90.00
_cell.angle_beta   90.00
_cell.angle_gamma   90.00
#
_symmetry.space_group_name_H-M   'P 1'
#
loop_
_entity.id
_entity.type
_entity.pdbx_description
1 polymer ?
#
loop_
_entity_poly.entity_id
_entity_poly.type
_entity_poly.pdbx_seq_one_letter_code
_entity_poly.pdbx_strand_id
1 'polypeptide(L)'
;MKTTGNEWVLANINVAGYYRVNYDIANWERLLEQMTADHQVIPVLNRAQIIDDAFNLARYSQVHAISLACSTGLPACLELTKGWFKQWMDNPENNPIHPNLRTTVYCNAIAAGGAEEWDFGWEMFRNATIATEADKLMFALACTKEPWLLKRYLEFALDPNKIRKQDATSTIVYIGSNVVGQPLAWDFVRERWEYIYTQYGGGSFSFSYLIDGVTERFSTEFELKQLQRFKEDNAHVGFGSGTLAVEQAIERTTANIKWVAENKESVMNWFNSQSRRQE
;
A
#
# COMPACT_ATOMS: atom_id res chain seq x y z
N MET A 1 13.14 -11.37 22.08
CA MET A 1 13.88 -12.57 22.52
C MET A 1 13.66 -12.64 24.01
N LYS A 2 12.82 -13.57 24.51
CA LYS A 2 12.40 -13.56 25.92
C LYS A 2 13.56 -13.97 26.83
N THR A 3 13.92 -13.11 27.77
CA THR A 3 14.93 -13.39 28.80
C THR A 3 14.26 -13.83 30.10
N THR A 4 14.70 -14.94 30.69
CA THR A 4 14.29 -15.39 32.03
C THR A 4 15.35 -14.97 33.05
N GLY A 5 15.01 -14.15 34.05
CA GLY A 5 15.95 -13.63 35.08
C GLY A 5 15.99 -12.09 35.13
N ASN A 6 16.96 -11.48 35.82
CA ASN A 6 17.19 -10.01 35.88
C ASN A 6 18.21 -9.51 34.84
N GLU A 7 18.73 -10.38 33.99
CA GLU A 7 19.76 -10.04 33.02
C GLU A 7 19.15 -9.52 31.71
N TRP A 8 19.91 -8.69 30.98
CA TRP A 8 19.55 -8.23 29.64
C TRP A 8 20.32 -9.02 28.58
N VAL A 9 19.72 -9.15 27.40
CA VAL A 9 20.36 -9.71 26.21
C VAL A 9 20.45 -8.64 25.13
N LEU A 10 21.63 -8.55 24.52
CA LEU A 10 21.93 -7.71 23.39
C LEU A 10 22.37 -8.60 22.23
N ALA A 11 21.90 -8.29 21.03
CA ALA A 11 22.20 -9.06 19.83
C ALA A 11 22.77 -8.13 18.76
N ASN A 12 23.43 -8.71 17.76
CA ASN A 12 24.20 -7.98 16.75
C ASN A 12 25.36 -7.17 17.35
N ILE A 13 26.21 -7.82 18.16
CA ILE A 13 27.38 -7.17 18.77
C ILE A 13 28.25 -6.53 17.69
N ASN A 14 28.65 -5.27 17.93
CA ASN A 14 29.37 -4.40 16.99
C ASN A 14 28.67 -4.14 15.64
N VAL A 15 27.37 -4.42 15.53
CA VAL A 15 26.58 -4.25 14.30
C VAL A 15 27.21 -5.02 13.12
N ALA A 16 27.74 -6.22 13.41
CA ALA A 16 28.42 -7.05 12.42
C ALA A 16 27.48 -7.62 11.34
N GLY A 17 26.19 -7.73 11.65
CA GLY A 17 25.15 -8.17 10.72
C GLY A 17 24.30 -7.01 10.20
N TYR A 18 23.90 -7.11 8.93
CA TYR A 18 23.00 -6.14 8.29
C TYR A 18 21.52 -6.42 8.65
N TYR A 19 21.19 -6.33 9.93
CA TYR A 19 19.83 -6.49 10.45
C TYR A 19 19.62 -5.67 11.73
N ARG A 20 18.36 -5.29 11.98
CA ARG A 20 17.92 -4.61 13.21
C ARG A 20 17.43 -5.63 14.23
N VAL A 21 17.50 -5.29 15.52
CA VAL A 21 17.04 -6.17 16.59
C VAL A 21 15.86 -5.54 17.33
N ASN A 22 14.79 -6.32 17.51
CA ASN A 22 13.69 -5.96 18.40
C ASN A 22 13.68 -6.89 19.63
N TYR A 23 13.47 -6.29 20.79
CA TYR A 23 13.33 -6.97 22.06
C TYR A 23 11.88 -6.92 22.56
N ASP A 24 11.50 -7.81 23.47
CA ASP A 24 10.28 -7.60 24.24
C ASP A 24 10.47 -6.46 25.25
N ILE A 25 9.36 -5.94 25.77
CA ILE A 25 9.33 -4.73 26.62
C ILE A 25 10.26 -4.89 27.83
N ALA A 26 10.24 -6.04 28.49
CA ALA A 26 11.06 -6.27 29.69
C ALA A 26 12.56 -6.17 29.39
N ASN A 27 13.02 -6.68 28.24
CA ASN A 27 14.43 -6.57 27.88
C ASN A 27 14.81 -5.15 27.40
N TRP A 28 13.89 -4.43 26.73
CA TRP A 28 14.10 -3.01 26.43
C TRP A 28 14.27 -2.17 27.70
N GLU A 29 13.44 -2.40 28.71
CA GLU A 29 13.53 -1.73 30.01
C GLU A 29 14.88 -2.00 30.69
N ARG A 30 15.35 -3.24 30.70
CA ARG A 30 16.65 -3.60 31.29
C ARG A 30 17.84 -2.98 30.54
N LEU A 31 17.79 -2.95 29.22
CA LEU A 31 18.82 -2.28 28.41
C LEU A 31 18.83 -0.77 28.70
N LEU A 32 17.65 -0.16 28.86
CA LEU A 32 17.52 1.25 29.23
C LEU A 32 18.06 1.51 30.64
N GLU A 33 17.75 0.66 31.61
CA GLU A 33 18.30 0.71 32.97
C GLU A 33 19.83 0.61 32.94
N GLN A 34 20.40 -0.36 32.22
CA GLN A 34 21.84 -0.50 32.07
C GLN A 34 22.47 0.74 31.43
N MET A 35 21.89 1.28 30.36
CA MET A 35 22.38 2.50 29.71
C MET A 35 22.33 3.72 30.62
N THR A 36 21.32 3.80 31.50
CA THR A 36 21.14 4.92 32.43
C THR A 36 22.08 4.80 33.64
N ALA A 37 22.29 3.57 34.13
CA ALA A 37 23.13 3.29 35.29
C ALA A 37 24.63 3.30 34.95
N ASP A 38 25.04 2.56 33.91
CA ASP A 38 26.41 2.54 33.40
C ASP A 38 26.45 2.10 31.93
N HIS A 39 26.51 3.08 31.04
CA HIS A 39 26.56 2.84 29.60
C HIS A 39 27.90 2.26 29.11
N GLN A 40 28.97 2.27 29.91
CA GLN A 40 30.28 1.76 29.47
C GLN A 40 30.32 0.24 29.36
N VAL A 41 29.40 -0.45 30.04
CA VAL A 41 29.21 -1.91 29.93
C VAL A 41 28.81 -2.32 28.50
N ILE A 42 28.08 -1.46 27.79
CA ILE A 42 27.63 -1.70 26.41
C ILE A 42 28.61 -1.04 25.44
N PRO A 43 29.16 -1.76 24.45
CA PRO A 43 30.04 -1.19 23.44
C PRO A 43 29.44 0.01 22.69
N VAL A 44 30.27 0.99 22.31
CA VAL A 44 29.81 2.24 21.69
C VAL A 44 28.93 2.05 20.46
N LEU A 45 29.27 1.11 19.57
CA LEU A 45 28.49 0.81 18.37
C LEU A 45 27.12 0.24 18.71
N ASN A 46 27.04 -0.61 19.74
CA ASN A 46 25.76 -1.16 20.17
C ASN A 46 24.89 -0.13 20.90
N ARG A 47 25.47 0.84 21.61
CA ARG A 47 24.67 1.96 22.15
C ARG A 47 23.98 2.74 21.03
N ALA A 48 24.72 3.05 19.96
CA ALA A 48 24.15 3.68 18.78
C ALA A 48 23.09 2.79 18.12
N GLN A 49 23.32 1.48 18.03
CA GLN A 49 22.38 0.51 17.50
C GLN A 49 21.07 0.45 18.30
N ILE A 50 21.13 0.35 19.64
CA ILE A 50 19.94 0.28 20.50
C ILE A 50 19.04 1.51 20.25
N ILE A 51 19.64 2.69 20.17
CA ILE A 51 18.92 3.93 19.88
C ILE A 51 18.37 3.90 18.45
N ASP A 52 19.19 3.63 17.43
CA ASP A 52 18.74 3.59 16.04
C ASP A 52 17.61 2.57 15.81
N ASP A 53 17.76 1.36 16.33
CA ASP A 53 16.77 0.29 16.23
C ASP A 53 15.47 0.69 16.93
N ALA A 54 15.53 1.24 18.16
CA ALA A 54 14.36 1.69 18.89
C ALA A 54 13.59 2.80 18.14
N PHE A 55 14.29 3.83 17.65
CA PHE A 55 13.66 4.91 16.89
C PHE A 55 13.06 4.42 15.57
N ASN A 56 13.76 3.54 14.84
CA ASN A 56 13.23 2.97 13.61
C ASN A 56 11.98 2.10 13.90
N LEU A 57 12.03 1.22 14.91
CA LEU A 57 10.93 0.35 15.30
C LEU A 57 9.70 1.14 15.77
N ALA A 58 9.90 2.19 16.56
CA ALA A 58 8.82 3.08 17.00
C ALA A 58 8.16 3.79 15.81
N ARG A 59 8.97 4.28 14.87
CA ARG A 59 8.49 4.95 13.65
C ARG A 59 7.70 4.01 12.74
N TYR A 60 8.18 2.78 12.52
CA TYR A 60 7.44 1.77 11.77
C TYR A 60 6.13 1.41 12.47
N SER A 61 6.16 1.23 13.79
CA SER A 61 4.96 0.98 14.60
C SER A 61 3.92 2.08 14.45
N GLN A 62 4.34 3.36 14.46
CA GLN A 62 3.43 4.48 14.27
C GLN A 62 2.77 4.48 12.89
N VAL A 63 3.56 4.31 11.82
CA VAL A 63 3.04 4.26 10.44
C VAL A 63 2.03 3.12 10.29
N HIS A 64 2.36 1.93 10.78
CA HIS A 64 1.47 0.76 10.71
C HIS A 64 0.23 0.92 11.59
N ALA A 65 0.36 1.47 12.80
CA ALA A 65 -0.78 1.70 13.68
C ALA A 65 -1.80 2.67 13.06
N ILE A 66 -1.33 3.80 12.53
CA ILE A 66 -2.20 4.77 11.85
C ILE A 66 -2.80 4.15 10.58
N SER A 67 -1.99 3.45 9.78
CA SER A 67 -2.47 2.79 8.56
C SER A 67 -3.58 1.79 8.86
N LEU A 68 -3.36 0.90 9.83
CA LEU A 68 -4.33 -0.11 10.22
C LEU A 68 -5.58 0.54 10.79
N ALA A 69 -5.43 1.44 11.78
CA ALA A 69 -6.54 2.12 12.43
C ALA A 69 -7.43 2.88 11.44
N CYS A 70 -6.85 3.62 10.50
CA CYS A 70 -7.62 4.34 9.50
C CYS A 70 -8.26 3.39 8.47
N SER A 71 -7.54 2.36 8.03
CA SER A 71 -8.07 1.37 7.07
C SER A 71 -9.24 0.55 7.62
N THR A 72 -9.28 0.31 8.93
CA THR A 72 -10.39 -0.37 9.61
C THR A 72 -11.53 0.57 9.98
N GLY A 73 -11.41 1.87 9.65
CA GLY A 73 -12.46 2.86 9.86
C GLY A 73 -12.54 3.41 11.29
N LEU A 74 -11.46 3.35 12.08
CA LEU A 74 -11.45 3.93 13.43
C LEU A 74 -11.72 5.45 13.37
N PRO A 75 -12.80 5.97 13.97
CA PRO A 75 -13.19 7.37 13.83
C PRO A 75 -12.09 8.35 14.25
N ALA A 76 -11.39 8.08 15.34
CA ALA A 76 -10.30 8.93 15.82
C ALA A 76 -9.16 9.09 14.79
N CYS A 77 -8.86 8.03 14.03
CA CYS A 77 -7.84 8.07 12.98
C CYS A 77 -8.32 8.88 11.77
N LEU A 78 -9.59 8.71 11.39
CA LEU A 78 -10.19 9.44 10.28
C LEU A 78 -10.25 10.95 10.57
N GLU A 79 -10.68 11.35 11.76
CA GLU A 79 -10.69 12.77 12.17
C GLU A 79 -9.28 13.36 12.21
N LEU A 80 -8.28 12.60 12.68
CA LEU A 80 -6.89 13.03 12.72
C LEU A 80 -6.31 13.27 11.31
N THR A 81 -6.51 12.30 10.41
CA THR A 81 -5.99 12.37 9.03
C THR A 81 -6.69 13.47 8.23
N LYS A 82 -8.01 13.61 8.37
CA LYS A 82 -8.77 14.74 7.81
C LYS A 82 -8.28 16.08 8.35
N GLY A 83 -8.06 16.19 9.66
CA GLY A 83 -7.58 17.41 10.29
C GLY A 83 -6.23 17.87 9.76
N TRP A 84 -5.24 16.97 9.66
CA TRP A 84 -3.93 17.30 9.10
C TRP A 84 -3.98 17.64 7.61
N PHE A 85 -4.78 16.91 6.83
CA PHE A 85 -4.92 17.18 5.40
C PHE A 85 -5.60 18.53 5.16
N LYS A 86 -6.62 18.87 5.95
CA LYS A 86 -7.27 20.18 5.92
C LYS A 86 -6.29 21.31 6.26
N GLN A 87 -5.48 21.16 7.31
CA GLN A 87 -4.44 22.15 7.63
C GLN A 87 -3.45 22.35 6.47
N TRP A 88 -3.16 21.29 5.71
CA TRP A 88 -2.34 21.41 4.52
C TRP A 88 -3.07 22.12 3.37
N MET A 89 -4.36 21.84 3.16
CA MET A 89 -5.19 22.56 2.19
C MET A 89 -5.27 24.07 2.50
N ASP A 90 -5.36 24.42 3.78
CA ASP A 90 -5.39 25.82 4.25
C ASP A 90 -4.04 26.54 4.04
N ASN A 91 -2.93 25.81 4.03
CA ASN A 91 -1.58 26.35 3.78
C ASN A 91 -0.74 25.43 2.88
N PRO A 92 -0.95 25.46 1.55
CA PRO A 92 -0.35 24.50 0.62
C PRO A 92 1.18 24.54 0.58
N GLU A 93 1.79 25.70 0.86
CA GLU A 93 3.23 25.89 0.85
C GLU A 93 3.95 25.21 2.02
N ASN A 94 3.25 25.00 3.15
CA ASN A 94 3.82 24.42 4.35
C ASN A 94 3.02 23.20 4.81
N ASN A 95 3.37 22.05 4.25
CA ASN A 95 2.75 20.78 4.59
C ASN A 95 3.12 20.29 6.01
N PRO A 96 2.18 20.28 6.97
CA PRO A 96 2.45 19.88 8.35
C PRO A 96 2.64 18.37 8.52
N ILE A 97 2.34 17.56 7.49
CA ILE A 97 2.36 16.11 7.57
C ILE A 97 3.79 15.60 7.40
N HIS A 98 4.29 14.93 8.43
CA HIS A 98 5.61 14.32 8.41
C HIS A 98 5.76 13.34 7.24
N PRO A 99 6.89 13.33 6.51
CA PRO A 99 7.06 12.56 5.27
C PRO A 99 6.71 11.06 5.33
N ASN A 100 6.88 10.43 6.49
CA ASN A 100 6.58 9.01 6.71
C ASN A 100 5.09 8.72 6.88
N LEU A 101 4.29 9.72 7.24
CA LEU A 101 2.84 9.58 7.43
C LEU A 101 2.08 9.96 6.17
N ARG A 102 2.70 10.70 5.23
CA ARG A 102 2.06 11.24 4.03
C ARG A 102 1.27 10.22 3.22
N THR A 103 1.83 9.05 2.92
CA THR A 103 1.13 8.00 2.15
C THR A 103 -0.19 7.62 2.83
N THR A 104 -0.16 7.36 4.13
CA THR A 104 -1.33 7.00 4.92
C THR A 104 -2.31 8.16 5.05
N VAL A 105 -1.83 9.35 5.39
CA VAL A 105 -2.67 10.52 5.64
C VAL A 105 -3.37 10.96 4.37
N TYR A 106 -2.65 11.08 3.24
CA TYR A 106 -3.23 11.49 1.97
C TYR A 106 -4.28 10.50 1.49
N CYS A 107 -3.95 9.20 1.49
CA CYS A 107 -4.87 8.16 1.04
C CYS A 107 -6.16 8.15 1.87
N ASN A 108 -6.05 8.21 3.21
CA ASN A 108 -7.23 8.17 4.08
C ASN A 108 -8.05 9.47 4.04
N ALA A 109 -7.40 10.63 3.92
CA ALA A 109 -8.10 11.90 3.76
C ALA A 109 -8.89 11.92 2.44
N ILE A 110 -8.28 11.56 1.31
CA ILE A 110 -8.94 11.47 -0.01
C ILE A 110 -10.02 10.38 -0.02
N ALA A 111 -9.81 9.25 0.66
CA ALA A 111 -10.81 8.18 0.78
C ALA A 111 -12.05 8.58 1.59
N ALA A 112 -11.89 9.53 2.52
CA ALA A 112 -12.94 9.96 3.44
C ALA A 112 -13.53 11.35 3.09
N GLY A 113 -12.92 12.05 2.13
CA GLY A 113 -13.38 13.30 1.53
C GLY A 113 -14.08 13.08 0.18
N GLY A 114 -14.07 14.10 -0.67
CA GLY A 114 -14.72 14.09 -1.99
C GLY A 114 -13.87 14.75 -3.07
N ALA A 115 -14.53 15.49 -3.97
CA ALA A 115 -13.86 16.16 -5.09
C ALA A 115 -12.85 17.22 -4.63
N GLU A 116 -13.12 17.94 -3.54
CA GLU A 116 -12.26 19.01 -3.03
C GLU A 116 -10.88 18.48 -2.61
N GLU A 117 -10.85 17.44 -1.77
CA GLU A 117 -9.60 16.82 -1.33
C GLU A 117 -8.86 16.15 -2.51
N TRP A 118 -9.60 15.57 -3.44
CA TRP A 118 -9.02 14.92 -4.62
C TRP A 118 -8.39 15.94 -5.57
N ASP A 119 -9.10 17.03 -5.89
CA ASP A 119 -8.63 18.08 -6.79
C ASP A 119 -7.41 18.80 -6.19
N PHE A 120 -7.41 19.04 -4.88
CA PHE A 120 -6.22 19.54 -4.18
C PHE A 120 -5.03 18.56 -4.28
N GLY A 121 -5.26 17.27 -4.01
CA GLY A 121 -4.22 16.25 -4.16
C GLY A 121 -3.66 16.17 -5.59
N TRP A 122 -4.51 16.38 -6.59
CA TRP A 122 -4.14 16.42 -8.00
C TRP A 122 -3.29 17.65 -8.35
N GLU A 123 -3.63 18.81 -7.82
CA GLU A 123 -2.82 20.03 -7.98
C GLU A 123 -1.45 19.86 -7.35
N MET A 124 -1.39 19.30 -6.14
CA MET A 124 -0.13 19.03 -5.45
C MET A 124 0.72 18.00 -6.22
N PHE A 125 0.09 16.97 -6.81
CA PHE A 125 0.78 15.99 -7.66
C PHE A 125 1.45 16.66 -8.86
N ARG A 126 0.72 17.53 -9.56
CA ARG A 126 1.24 18.25 -10.73
C ARG A 126 2.38 19.21 -10.38
N ASN A 127 2.31 19.83 -9.21
CA ASN A 127 3.31 20.79 -8.74
C ASN A 127 4.52 20.12 -8.07
N ALA A 128 4.46 18.80 -7.81
CA ALA A 128 5.52 18.08 -7.12
C ALA A 128 6.80 17.99 -7.95
N THR A 129 7.90 18.49 -7.39
CA THR A 129 9.23 18.38 -7.99
C THR A 129 10.00 17.14 -7.53
N ILE A 130 9.60 16.55 -6.39
CA ILE A 130 10.21 15.38 -5.79
C ILE A 130 9.44 14.13 -6.24
N ALA A 131 10.13 13.21 -6.94
CA ALA A 131 9.51 12.00 -7.48
C ALA A 131 8.82 11.13 -6.41
N THR A 132 9.41 11.00 -5.22
CA THR A 132 8.83 10.22 -4.12
C THR A 132 7.60 10.90 -3.49
N GLU A 133 7.45 12.22 -3.61
CA GLU A 133 6.25 12.91 -3.17
C GLU A 133 5.13 12.76 -4.21
N ALA A 134 5.48 12.90 -5.49
CA ALA A 134 4.56 12.68 -6.60
C ALA A 134 3.97 11.26 -6.56
N ASP A 135 4.79 10.24 -6.31
CA ASP A 135 4.34 8.84 -6.19
C ASP A 135 3.33 8.63 -5.05
N LYS A 136 3.57 9.24 -3.87
CA LYS A 136 2.63 9.18 -2.74
C LYS A 136 1.28 9.80 -3.07
N LEU A 137 1.29 10.92 -3.79
CA LEU A 137 0.07 11.60 -4.22
C LEU A 137 -0.65 10.79 -5.29
N MET A 138 0.09 10.23 -6.26
CA MET A 138 -0.44 9.35 -7.29
C MET A 138 -1.17 8.14 -6.70
N PHE A 139 -0.56 7.50 -5.68
CA PHE A 139 -1.19 6.44 -4.90
C PHE A 139 -2.42 6.93 -4.13
N ALA A 140 -2.32 8.05 -3.42
CA ALA A 140 -3.39 8.55 -2.58
C ALA A 140 -4.65 8.95 -3.36
N LEU A 141 -4.49 9.50 -4.57
CA LEU A 141 -5.60 9.83 -5.47
C LEU A 141 -6.42 8.61 -5.88
N ALA A 142 -5.81 7.42 -5.91
CA ALA A 142 -6.50 6.18 -6.18
C ALA A 142 -7.33 5.67 -4.98
N CYS A 143 -7.18 6.25 -3.78
CA CYS A 143 -7.89 5.83 -2.58
C CYS A 143 -9.33 6.39 -2.46
N THR A 144 -9.72 7.34 -3.32
CA THR A 144 -11.09 7.89 -3.31
C THR A 144 -12.15 6.79 -3.46
N LYS A 145 -13.30 6.99 -2.80
CA LYS A 145 -14.45 6.07 -2.90
C LYS A 145 -15.45 6.48 -3.97
N GLU A 146 -15.23 7.62 -4.63
CA GLU A 146 -16.10 8.16 -5.67
C GLU A 146 -15.80 7.50 -7.03
N PRO A 147 -16.73 6.68 -7.59
CA PRO A 147 -16.46 5.94 -8.82
C PRO A 147 -16.14 6.84 -10.03
N TRP A 148 -16.76 8.03 -10.09
CA TRP A 148 -16.55 8.96 -11.20
C TRP A 148 -15.16 9.61 -11.17
N LEU A 149 -14.58 9.83 -9.97
CA LEU A 149 -13.21 10.31 -9.82
C LEU A 149 -12.22 9.23 -10.26
N LEU A 150 -12.44 7.97 -9.89
CA LEU A 150 -11.60 6.84 -10.33
C LEU A 150 -11.64 6.65 -11.85
N LYS A 151 -12.84 6.75 -12.46
CA LYS A 151 -12.98 6.73 -13.93
C LYS A 151 -12.21 7.87 -14.59
N ARG A 152 -12.37 9.10 -14.10
CA ARG A 152 -11.62 10.27 -14.57
C ARG A 152 -10.11 10.04 -14.46
N TYR A 153 -9.67 9.44 -13.35
CA TYR A 153 -8.25 9.18 -13.10
C TYR A 153 -7.68 8.10 -14.03
N LEU A 154 -8.44 7.05 -14.34
CA LEU A 154 -8.06 6.07 -15.36
C LEU A 154 -7.86 6.72 -16.73
N GLU A 155 -8.73 7.64 -17.14
CA GLU A 155 -8.54 8.40 -18.39
C GLU A 155 -7.25 9.23 -18.36
N PHE A 156 -6.88 9.78 -17.21
CA PHE A 156 -5.62 10.53 -17.06
C PHE A 156 -4.39 9.63 -17.19
N ALA A 157 -4.49 8.37 -16.76
CA ALA A 157 -3.38 7.41 -16.86
C ALA A 157 -2.93 7.15 -18.30
N LEU A 158 -3.85 7.26 -19.27
CA LEU A 158 -3.57 7.13 -20.70
C LEU A 158 -3.45 8.48 -21.44
N ASP A 159 -3.35 9.60 -20.72
CA ASP A 159 -3.07 10.92 -21.27
C ASP A 159 -1.64 11.35 -20.90
N PRO A 160 -0.69 11.36 -21.86
CA PRO A 160 0.72 11.67 -21.57
C PRO A 160 0.96 13.11 -21.10
N ASN A 161 -0.01 14.02 -21.29
CA ASN A 161 0.07 15.39 -20.77
C ASN A 161 -0.35 15.49 -19.30
N LYS A 162 -0.99 14.44 -18.75
CA LYS A 162 -1.44 14.39 -17.35
C LYS A 162 -0.63 13.42 -16.51
N ILE A 163 -0.42 12.20 -17.01
CA ILE A 163 0.40 11.17 -16.36
C ILE A 163 1.52 10.77 -17.32
N ARG A 164 2.76 10.77 -16.82
CA ARG A 164 3.92 10.33 -17.61
C ARG A 164 3.72 8.88 -18.01
N LYS A 165 4.10 8.52 -19.24
CA LYS A 165 3.90 7.15 -19.76
C LYS A 165 4.46 6.05 -18.85
N GLN A 166 5.59 6.29 -18.18
CA GLN A 166 6.22 5.34 -17.26
C GLN A 166 5.43 5.10 -15.97
N ASP A 167 4.56 6.03 -15.57
CA ASP A 167 3.76 5.96 -14.34
C ASP A 167 2.33 5.45 -14.59
N ALA A 168 1.94 5.33 -15.86
CA ALA A 168 0.61 4.89 -16.29
C ALA A 168 0.24 3.51 -15.71
N THR A 169 1.18 2.55 -15.78
CA THR A 169 0.97 1.20 -15.21
C THR A 169 0.66 1.27 -13.73
N SER A 170 1.48 1.98 -12.94
CA SER A 170 1.29 2.12 -11.50
C SER A 170 -0.02 2.81 -11.15
N THR A 171 -0.39 3.85 -11.90
CA THR A 171 -1.67 4.56 -11.71
C THR A 171 -2.85 3.60 -11.86
N ILE A 172 -2.88 2.80 -12.93
CA ILE A 172 -3.96 1.83 -13.17
C ILE A 172 -3.97 0.75 -12.09
N VAL A 173 -2.82 0.23 -11.69
CA VAL A 173 -2.70 -0.78 -10.64
C VAL A 173 -3.17 -0.25 -9.29
N TYR A 174 -2.82 0.98 -8.91
CA TYR A 174 -3.30 1.59 -7.67
C TYR A 174 -4.82 1.73 -7.63
N ILE A 175 -5.43 2.10 -8.76
CA ILE A 175 -6.89 2.13 -8.89
C ILE A 175 -7.47 0.70 -8.81
N GLY A 176 -6.79 -0.28 -9.41
CA GLY A 176 -7.15 -1.70 -9.31
C GLY A 176 -7.10 -2.27 -7.88
N SER A 177 -6.21 -1.76 -7.04
CA SER A 177 -6.12 -2.12 -5.61
C SER A 177 -7.23 -1.49 -4.76
N ASN A 178 -7.96 -0.49 -5.26
CA ASN A 178 -9.13 0.07 -4.58
C ASN A 178 -10.33 -0.87 -4.76
N VAL A 179 -11.11 -1.14 -3.71
CA VAL A 179 -12.31 -2.01 -3.82
C VAL A 179 -13.37 -1.47 -4.79
N VAL A 180 -13.54 -0.15 -4.86
CA VAL A 180 -14.43 0.52 -5.82
C VAL A 180 -13.79 0.60 -7.20
N GLY A 181 -12.47 0.76 -7.25
CA GLY A 181 -11.70 0.93 -8.49
C GLY A 181 -11.38 -0.37 -9.21
N GLN A 182 -11.36 -1.51 -8.51
CA GLN A 182 -11.02 -2.82 -9.05
C GLN A 182 -11.82 -3.18 -10.31
N PRO A 183 -13.17 -3.18 -10.30
CA PRO A 183 -13.93 -3.52 -11.51
C PRO A 183 -13.72 -2.46 -12.61
N LEU A 184 -13.56 -1.19 -12.25
CA LEU A 184 -13.35 -0.10 -13.19
C LEU A 184 -12.01 -0.22 -13.93
N ALA A 185 -10.94 -0.56 -13.20
CA ALA A 185 -9.61 -0.75 -13.76
C ALA A 185 -9.55 -1.98 -14.67
N TRP A 186 -10.22 -3.07 -14.27
CA TRP A 186 -10.32 -4.27 -15.10
C TRP A 186 -11.05 -4.00 -16.42
N ASP A 187 -12.23 -3.38 -16.35
CA ASP A 187 -13.00 -3.02 -17.54
C ASP A 187 -12.19 -2.08 -18.45
N PHE A 188 -11.54 -1.07 -17.86
CA PHE A 188 -10.69 -0.12 -18.58
C PHE A 188 -9.54 -0.79 -19.33
N VAL A 189 -8.81 -1.72 -18.68
CA VAL A 189 -7.70 -2.45 -19.30
C VAL A 189 -8.20 -3.37 -20.41
N ARG A 190 -9.31 -4.07 -20.17
CA ARG A 190 -9.90 -5.00 -21.15
C ARG A 190 -10.40 -4.28 -22.39
N GLU A 191 -11.08 -3.15 -22.23
CA GLU A 191 -11.66 -2.38 -23.34
C GLU A 191 -10.60 -1.67 -24.19
N ARG A 192 -9.43 -1.38 -23.61
CA ARG A 192 -8.36 -0.60 -24.27
C ARG A 192 -7.06 -1.38 -24.45
N TRP A 193 -7.11 -2.72 -24.34
CA TRP A 193 -5.91 -3.55 -24.33
C TRP A 193 -5.01 -3.30 -25.55
N GLU A 194 -5.58 -3.30 -26.75
CA GLU A 194 -4.82 -3.07 -27.98
C GLU A 194 -4.13 -1.70 -28.00
N TYR A 195 -4.81 -0.65 -27.51
CA TYR A 195 -4.22 0.68 -27.40
C TYR A 195 -3.08 0.71 -26.37
N ILE A 196 -3.29 0.14 -25.19
CA ILE A 196 -2.25 0.04 -24.14
C ILE A 196 -1.06 -0.75 -24.68
N TYR A 197 -1.33 -1.88 -25.34
CA TYR A 197 -0.30 -2.74 -25.91
C TYR A 197 0.56 -2.00 -26.94
N THR A 198 -0.07 -1.31 -27.89
CA THR A 198 0.62 -0.65 -29.00
C THR A 198 1.27 0.68 -28.62
N GLN A 199 0.61 1.51 -27.80
CA GLN A 199 1.06 2.88 -27.51
C GLN A 199 1.91 3.01 -26.25
N TYR A 200 1.78 2.05 -25.34
CA TYR A 200 2.48 2.03 -24.05
C TYR A 200 3.43 0.84 -23.91
N GLY A 201 3.29 -0.24 -24.70
CA GLY A 201 4.08 -1.47 -24.56
C GLY A 201 5.58 -1.41 -24.88
N GLY A 202 6.15 -0.22 -25.11
CA GLY A 202 7.58 -0.02 -25.27
C GLY A 202 8.25 0.51 -24.00
N GLY A 203 9.52 0.15 -23.79
CA GLY A 203 10.34 0.72 -22.72
C GLY A 203 10.00 0.18 -21.32
N SER A 204 9.62 1.06 -20.39
CA SER A 204 9.45 0.76 -18.95
C SER A 204 8.07 0.22 -18.57
N PHE A 205 7.14 0.05 -19.51
CA PHE A 205 5.78 -0.42 -19.21
C PHE A 205 5.77 -1.92 -18.94
N SER A 206 5.28 -2.32 -17.76
CA SER A 206 5.25 -3.72 -17.35
C SER A 206 3.84 -4.31 -17.49
N PHE A 207 3.62 -5.10 -18.54
CA PHE A 207 2.35 -5.81 -18.71
C PHE A 207 2.12 -6.86 -17.64
N SER A 208 3.18 -7.51 -17.14
CA SER A 208 3.06 -8.44 -16.02
C SER A 208 2.51 -7.73 -14.78
N TYR A 209 3.12 -6.61 -14.39
CA TYR A 209 2.65 -5.84 -13.23
C TYR A 209 1.22 -5.33 -13.40
N LEU A 210 0.86 -4.88 -14.61
CA LEU A 210 -0.51 -4.46 -14.92
C LEU A 210 -1.51 -5.59 -14.70
N ILE A 211 -1.29 -6.74 -15.34
CA ILE A 211 -2.19 -7.90 -15.31
C ILE A 211 -2.29 -8.43 -13.89
N ASP A 212 -1.15 -8.56 -13.19
CA ASP A 212 -1.12 -9.00 -11.81
C ASP A 212 -1.96 -8.07 -10.91
N GLY A 213 -1.74 -6.76 -11.00
CA GLY A 213 -2.41 -5.78 -10.15
C GLY A 213 -3.93 -5.70 -10.36
N VAL A 214 -4.40 -5.74 -11.61
CA VAL A 214 -5.85 -5.61 -11.89
C VAL A 214 -6.64 -6.91 -11.68
N THR A 215 -5.96 -8.05 -11.63
CA THR A 215 -6.58 -9.38 -11.44
C THR A 215 -6.25 -10.02 -10.08
N GLU A 216 -5.51 -9.32 -9.21
CA GLU A 216 -5.04 -9.85 -7.92
C GLU A 216 -6.16 -10.40 -7.04
N ARG A 217 -7.32 -9.72 -7.05
CA ARG A 217 -8.46 -9.99 -6.18
C ARG A 217 -9.48 -10.99 -6.74
N PHE A 218 -9.29 -11.46 -7.97
CA PHE A 218 -10.26 -12.37 -8.58
C PHE A 218 -10.39 -13.66 -7.79
N SER A 219 -11.64 -14.02 -7.50
CA SER A 219 -11.97 -15.19 -6.70
C SER A 219 -13.34 -15.79 -7.04
N THR A 220 -13.90 -15.48 -8.22
CA THR A 220 -15.19 -15.99 -8.67
C THR A 220 -15.10 -16.65 -10.04
N GLU A 221 -16.01 -17.60 -10.30
CA GLU A 221 -16.14 -18.28 -11.60
C GLU A 221 -16.41 -17.30 -12.75
N PHE A 222 -17.10 -16.19 -12.48
CA PHE A 222 -17.37 -15.17 -13.48
C PHE A 222 -16.08 -14.45 -13.90
N GLU A 223 -15.26 -14.03 -12.93
CA GLU A 223 -13.97 -13.38 -13.20
C GLU A 223 -13.00 -14.34 -13.90
N LEU A 224 -12.98 -15.62 -13.52
CA LEU A 224 -12.17 -16.64 -14.19
C LEU A 224 -12.54 -16.75 -15.68
N LYS A 225 -13.84 -16.84 -15.99
CA LYS A 225 -14.32 -16.87 -17.37
C LYS A 225 -13.98 -15.58 -18.13
N GLN A 226 -14.09 -14.42 -17.48
CA GLN A 226 -13.68 -13.15 -18.08
C GLN A 226 -12.20 -13.14 -18.43
N LEU A 227 -11.33 -13.66 -17.56
CA LEU A 227 -9.90 -13.71 -17.78
C LEU A 227 -9.50 -14.69 -18.90
N GLN A 228 -10.13 -15.87 -18.93
CA GLN A 228 -9.98 -16.83 -20.04
C GLN A 228 -10.42 -16.21 -21.37
N ARG A 229 -11.55 -15.50 -21.36
CA ARG A 229 -12.06 -14.83 -22.55
C ARG A 229 -11.13 -13.69 -23.01
N PHE A 230 -10.64 -12.89 -22.06
CA PHE A 230 -9.66 -11.84 -22.33
C PHE A 230 -8.39 -12.39 -23.00
N LYS A 231 -7.93 -13.58 -22.56
CA LYS A 231 -6.80 -14.30 -23.17
C LYS A 231 -7.10 -14.68 -24.63
N GLU A 232 -8.27 -15.25 -24.89
CA GLU A 232 -8.70 -15.66 -26.24
C GLU A 232 -8.83 -14.46 -27.18
N ASP A 233 -9.56 -13.43 -26.75
CA ASP A 233 -9.90 -12.27 -27.58
C ASP A 233 -8.65 -11.47 -27.97
N ASN A 234 -7.64 -11.42 -27.10
CA ASN A 234 -6.39 -10.67 -27.34
C ASN A 234 -5.23 -11.54 -27.84
N ALA A 235 -5.46 -12.81 -28.20
CA ALA A 235 -4.42 -13.68 -28.72
C ALA A 235 -3.74 -13.13 -29.99
N HIS A 236 -4.47 -12.36 -30.80
CA HIS A 236 -3.95 -11.71 -32.01
C HIS A 236 -3.07 -10.48 -31.72
N VAL A 237 -3.39 -9.71 -30.68
CA VAL A 237 -2.58 -8.57 -30.21
C VAL A 237 -1.33 -9.08 -29.49
N GLY A 238 -1.49 -10.13 -28.69
CA GLY A 238 -0.48 -10.66 -27.80
C GLY A 238 -0.45 -9.94 -26.44
N PHE A 239 0.45 -10.42 -25.57
CA PHE A 239 0.58 -9.92 -24.20
C PHE A 239 2.01 -9.46 -23.85
N GLY A 240 2.97 -9.62 -24.77
CA GLY A 240 4.36 -9.20 -24.57
C GLY A 240 4.96 -9.80 -23.29
N SER A 241 5.55 -8.95 -22.44
CA SER A 241 6.09 -9.34 -21.12
C SER A 241 5.03 -9.87 -20.15
N GLY A 242 3.74 -9.66 -20.41
CA GLY A 242 2.62 -10.14 -19.59
C GLY A 242 2.10 -11.53 -19.97
N THR A 243 2.66 -12.19 -20.99
CA THR A 243 2.16 -13.49 -21.47
C THR A 243 2.10 -14.54 -20.36
N LEU A 244 3.16 -14.67 -19.56
CA LEU A 244 3.18 -15.58 -18.41
C LEU A 244 2.23 -15.12 -17.31
N ALA A 245 2.10 -13.80 -17.09
CA ALA A 245 1.24 -13.23 -16.05
C ALA A 245 -0.24 -13.54 -16.30
N VAL A 246 -0.70 -13.62 -17.56
CA VAL A 246 -2.07 -14.05 -17.87
C VAL A 246 -2.32 -15.48 -17.39
N GLU A 247 -1.41 -16.41 -17.70
CA GLU A 247 -1.54 -17.81 -17.28
C GLU A 247 -1.53 -17.92 -15.75
N GLN A 248 -0.58 -17.24 -15.11
CA GLN A 248 -0.47 -17.20 -13.65
C GLN A 248 -1.71 -16.57 -13.00
N ALA A 249 -2.31 -15.54 -13.61
CA ALA A 249 -3.54 -14.94 -13.12
C ALA A 249 -4.73 -15.92 -13.21
N ILE A 250 -4.82 -16.74 -14.27
CA ILE A 250 -5.86 -17.78 -14.41
C ILE A 250 -5.67 -18.86 -13.33
N GLU A 251 -4.45 -19.34 -13.15
CA GLU A 251 -4.11 -20.33 -12.12
C GLU A 251 -4.37 -19.79 -10.71
N ARG A 252 -3.93 -18.55 -10.42
CA ARG A 252 -4.17 -17.86 -9.15
C ARG A 252 -5.67 -17.69 -8.89
N THR A 253 -6.44 -17.26 -9.88
CA THR A 253 -7.90 -17.11 -9.74
C THR A 253 -8.56 -18.44 -9.43
N THR A 254 -8.14 -19.52 -10.10
CA THR A 254 -8.64 -20.88 -9.82
C THR A 254 -8.33 -21.31 -8.38
N ALA A 255 -7.10 -21.05 -7.91
CA ALA A 255 -6.70 -21.32 -6.53
C ALA A 255 -7.50 -20.48 -5.52
N ASN A 256 -7.73 -19.19 -5.81
CA ASN A 256 -8.52 -18.28 -4.98
C ASN A 256 -9.97 -18.74 -4.85
N ILE A 257 -10.61 -19.15 -5.96
CA ILE A 257 -11.99 -19.70 -5.94
C ILE A 257 -12.07 -20.90 -5.00
N LYS A 258 -11.13 -21.84 -5.13
CA LYS A 258 -11.07 -23.03 -4.28
C LYS A 258 -10.87 -22.64 -2.80
N TRP A 259 -9.92 -21.74 -2.52
CA TRP A 259 -9.65 -21.29 -1.16
C TRP A 259 -10.88 -20.62 -0.52
N VAL A 260 -11.58 -19.75 -1.25
CA VAL A 260 -12.80 -19.09 -0.76
C VAL A 260 -13.89 -20.12 -0.50
N ALA A 261 -14.10 -21.09 -1.39
CA ALA A 261 -15.09 -22.14 -1.20
C ALA A 261 -14.83 -22.99 0.06
N GLU A 262 -13.57 -23.29 0.35
CA GLU A 262 -13.17 -24.14 1.48
C GLU A 262 -13.10 -23.38 2.82
N ASN A 263 -12.72 -22.10 2.82
CA ASN A 263 -12.33 -21.40 4.04
C ASN A 263 -13.28 -20.27 4.46
N LYS A 264 -14.12 -19.75 3.57
CA LYS A 264 -14.96 -18.56 3.84
C LYS A 264 -15.81 -18.70 5.09
N GLU A 265 -16.51 -19.83 5.27
CA GLU A 265 -17.39 -20.04 6.42
C GLU A 265 -16.60 -20.16 7.74
N SER A 266 -15.51 -20.92 7.74
CA SER A 266 -14.66 -21.10 8.91
C SER A 266 -14.05 -19.77 9.39
N VAL A 267 -13.51 -18.99 8.46
CA VAL A 267 -12.94 -17.68 8.74
C VAL A 267 -13.99 -16.71 9.26
N MET A 268 -15.18 -16.68 8.64
CA MET A 268 -16.30 -15.83 9.10
C MET A 268 -16.74 -16.21 10.53
N ASN A 269 -16.88 -17.50 10.81
CA ASN A 269 -17.26 -17.98 12.14
C ASN A 269 -16.20 -17.62 13.19
N TRP A 270 -14.92 -17.73 12.84
CA TRP A 270 -13.82 -17.34 13.72
C TRP A 270 -13.87 -15.84 14.04
N PHE A 271 -13.99 -14.96 13.04
CA PHE A 271 -14.10 -13.51 13.26
C PHE A 271 -15.30 -13.15 14.15
N ASN A 272 -16.47 -13.77 13.90
CA ASN A 272 -17.66 -13.56 14.73
C ASN A 272 -17.44 -14.03 16.18
N SER A 273 -16.71 -15.13 16.38
CA SER A 273 -16.40 -15.66 17.73
C SER A 273 -15.47 -14.74 18.53
N GLN A 274 -14.49 -14.10 17.88
CA GLN A 274 -13.53 -13.23 18.54
C GLN A 274 -14.12 -11.84 18.82
N SER A 275 -14.96 -11.33 17.93
CA SER A 275 -15.59 -10.03 18.08
C SER A 275 -16.59 -10.00 19.24
N ARG A 276 -17.32 -11.10 19.49
CA ARG A 276 -18.27 -11.23 20.60
C ARG A 276 -17.63 -11.41 21.98
N ARG A 277 -16.33 -11.71 22.07
CA ARG A 277 -15.62 -11.86 23.35
C ARG A 277 -15.23 -10.51 23.98
N GLN A 278 -15.46 -9.40 23.29
CA GLN A 278 -15.11 -8.05 23.74
C GLN A 278 -16.31 -7.22 24.23
N GLU A 279 -17.51 -7.80 24.24
CA GLU A 279 -18.71 -7.29 24.95
C GLU A 279 -18.94 -8.11 26.23
#